data_AF-A0A356BZC3-F1
#
_entry.id   AF-A0A356BZC3-F1
#
_cell.length_a   1.000
_cell.length_b   1.000
_cell.length_c   1.000
_cell.angle_alpha   90.00
_cell.angle_beta   90.00
_cell.angle_gamma   90.00
#
_symmetry.space_group_name_H-M   'P 1'
#
loop_
_entity.id
_entity.type
_entity.pdbx_description
1 polymer ?
#
loop_
_entity_poly.entity_id
_entity_poly.type
_entity_poly.pdbx_seq_one_letter_code
_entity_poly.pdbx_strand_id
1 'polypeptide(L)' 'MIELNKDSWEEHIPNSSGWAVVDFWSPKCVPCMNLMPAMKDLAEKYKDKMNFYSLDTTS' A
#
# COMPACT_ATOMS: atom_id res chain seq x y z
N MET A 1 3.50 -6.21 -0.92
CA MET A 1 2.98 -4.96 -0.32
C MET A 1 3.51 -4.89 1.10
N ILE A 2 4.03 -3.74 1.51
CA ILE A 2 4.49 -3.50 2.89
C ILE A 2 3.36 -2.80 3.65
N GLU A 3 3.02 -3.30 4.84
CA GLU A 3 2.03 -2.65 5.70
C GLU A 3 2.64 -1.43 6.39
N LEU A 4 1.92 -0.31 6.34
CA LEU A 4 2.31 0.93 6.97
C LEU A 4 1.48 1.22 8.21
N ASN A 5 2.13 1.86 9.17
CA ASN A 5 1.51 2.50 10.32
C ASN A 5 2.12 3.89 10.52
N LYS A 6 1.76 4.56 11.62
CA LYS A 6 2.24 5.92 11.93
C LYS A 6 3.76 6.00 12.07
N ASP A 7 4.38 4.96 12.61
CA ASP A 7 5.81 4.92 12.89
C ASP A 7 6.62 4.63 11.61
N SER A 8 6.09 3.78 10.71
CA SER A 8 6.77 3.40 9.47
C SER A 8 6.53 4.37 8.30
N TRP A 9 5.59 5.32 8.43
CA TRP A 9 5.25 6.25 7.36
C TRP A 9 6.43 7.11 6.93
N GLU A 10 7.10 7.76 7.89
CA GLU A 10 8.21 8.68 7.60
C GLU A 10 9.43 7.96 6.99
N GLU A 11 9.64 6.70 7.37
CA GLU A 11 10.70 5.88 6.80
C GLU A 11 10.43 5.55 5.32
N HIS A 12 9.18 5.22 4.97
CA HIS A 12 8.88 4.63 3.67
C HIS A 12 8.36 5.62 2.63
N ILE A 13 7.60 6.66 3.01
CA ILE A 13 6.90 7.52 2.04
C ILE A 13 7.68 8.79 1.70
N PRO A 14 8.02 9.69 2.66
CA PRO A 14 8.81 10.88 2.33
C PRO A 14 10.20 10.56 1.76
N ASN A 15 10.79 9.44 2.19
CA ASN A 15 12.13 9.01 1.79
C ASN A 15 12.12 7.98 0.64
N SER A 16 10.97 7.69 0.03
CA SER A 16 10.87 6.73 -1.07
C SER A 16 11.64 7.23 -2.29
N SER A 17 12.58 6.43 -2.79
CA SER A 17 13.17 6.62 -4.12
C SER A 17 12.25 6.02 -5.19
N GLY A 18 11.76 6.86 -6.10
CA GLY A 18 10.88 6.43 -7.18
C GLY A 18 9.40 6.55 -6.83
N TRP A 19 8.55 5.77 -7.51
CA TRP A 19 7.10 5.84 -7.33
C TRP A 19 6.65 4.96 -6.17
N ALA A 20 5.87 5.55 -5.26
CA ALA A 20 5.18 4.84 -4.19
C ALA A 20 3.67 4.82 -4.46
N VAL A 21 3.07 3.64 -4.36
CA VAL A 21 1.61 3.44 -4.38
C VAL A 21 1.19 3.04 -2.99
N VAL A 22 0.25 3.78 -2.40
CA VAL A 22 -0.29 3.50 -1.08
C VAL A 22 -1.77 3.14 -1.22
N ASP A 23 -2.12 1.91 -0.87
CA ASP A 23 -3.50 1.44 -0.77
C ASP A 23 -4.05 1.79 0.61
N PHE A 24 -4.89 2.83 0.67
CA PHE A 24 -5.60 3.24 1.89
C PHE A 24 -6.91 2.47 1.99
N TRP A 25 -7.03 1.62 3.00
CA TRP A 25 -8.17 0.71 3.13
C TRP A 25 -8.65 0.62 4.58
N SER A 26 -9.73 -0.15 4.78
CA SER A 26 -10.25 -0.51 6.09
C SER A 26 -10.97 -1.87 5.99
N PRO A 27 -10.97 -2.71 7.05
CA PRO A 27 -11.71 -3.97 7.06
C PRO A 27 -13.22 -3.83 6.80
N LYS A 28 -13.79 -2.65 7.09
CA LYS A 28 -15.22 -2.37 6.87
C LYS A 28 -15.53 -1.85 5.46
N CYS A 29 -14.50 -1.58 4.65
CA CYS A 29 -14.65 -1.10 3.28
C CYS A 29 -14.74 -2.29 2.30
N VAL A 30 -15.95 -2.78 2.04
CA VAL A 30 -16.18 -3.88 1.09
C VAL A 30 -15.58 -3.60 -0.31
N PRO A 31 -15.71 -2.38 -0.90
CA PRO A 31 -15.05 -2.06 -2.17
C PRO A 31 -13.52 -2.17 -2.12
N CYS A 32 -12.90 -1.77 -1.01
CA CYS A 32 -11.46 -1.86 -0.82
C CYS A 32 -11.00 -3.33 -0.77
N MET A 33 -11.73 -4.18 -0.04
CA MET A 33 -11.45 -5.62 0.04
C MET A 33 -11.59 -6.30 -1.33
N ASN A 34 -12.55 -5.88 -2.15
CA ASN A 34 -12.71 -6.38 -3.53
C ASN A 34 -11.58 -5.91 -4.47
N LEU A 35 -10.98 -4.75 -4.21
CA LEU A 35 -9.86 -4.21 -5.00
C LEU A 35 -8.51 -4.85 -4.62
N MET A 36 -8.36 -5.28 -3.37
CA MET A 36 -7.11 -5.80 -2.82
C MET A 36 -6.42 -6.89 -3.67
N PRO A 37 -7.13 -7.88 -4.27
CA PRO A 37 -6.49 -8.85 -5.16
C PRO A 37 -5.82 -8.19 -6.38
N ALA A 38 -6.50 -7.26 -7.04
CA ALA A 38 -5.94 -6.53 -8.17
C ALA A 38 -4.75 -5.66 -7.76
N MET A 39 -4.78 -5.10 -6.54
CA MET A 39 -3.64 -4.34 -6.00
C MET A 39 -2.42 -5.23 -5.75
N LYS A 40 -2.62 -6.46 -5.26
CA LYS A 40 -1.56 -7.45 -5.10
C LYS A 40 -0.96 -7.89 -6.44
N ASP A 41 -1.80 -8.11 -7.45
CA ASP A 41 -1.34 -8.45 -8.81
C ASP A 41 -0.53 -7.32 -9.43
N LEU A 42 -0.96 -6.06 -9.25
CA LEU A 42 -0.22 -4.86 -9.66
C LEU A 42 1.13 -4.76 -8.94
N ALA A 43 1.16 -5.03 -7.63
CA ALA A 43 2.38 -5.00 -6.84
C ALA A 43 3.42 -6.03 -7.34
N GLU A 44 2.99 -7.25 -7.67
CA GLU A 44 3.90 -8.27 -8.22
C GLU A 44 4.39 -7.87 -9.62
N LYS A 45 3.48 -7.38 -10.48
CA LYS A 45 3.82 -6.97 -11.85
C LYS A 45 4.84 -5.83 -11.90
N TYR A 46 4.82 -4.92 -10.92
CA TYR A 46 5.63 -3.71 -10.91
C TYR A 46 6.67 -3.67 -9.78
N LYS A 47 6.97 -4.81 -9.14
CA LYS A 47 7.89 -4.90 -7.98
C LYS A 47 9.27 -4.28 -8.20
N ASP A 48 9.76 -4.27 -9.44
CA ASP A 48 11.08 -3.72 -9.80
C ASP A 48 11.03 -2.23 -10.22
N LYS A 49 9.83 -1.62 -10.25
CA LYS A 49 9.60 -0.26 -10.76
C LYS A 49 8.93 0.68 -9.76
N MET A 50 8.11 0.13 -8.86
CA MET A 50 7.30 0.90 -7.93
C MET A 50 7.21 0.17 -6.60
N ASN A 51 7.18 0.93 -5.51
CA ASN A 51 6.96 0.41 -4.18
C ASN A 51 5.47 0.42 -3.86
N PHE A 52 4.95 -0.71 -3.38
CA PHE A 52 3.54 -0.86 -3.01
C PHE A 52 3.39 -1.03 -1.51
N TYR A 53 2.53 -0.21 -0.93
CA TYR A 53 2.24 -0.14 0.49
C TYR A 53 0.74 -0.29 0.74
N SER A 54 0.37 -0.78 1.92
CA SER A 54 -1.01 -0.79 2.41
C SER A 54 -1.10 -0.09 3.75
N LEU A 55 -2.13 0.72 3.97
CA LEU A 55 -2.39 1.39 5.25
C LEU A 55 -3.85 1.17 5.66
N ASP A 56 -4.05 0.51 6.81
CA ASP A 56 -5.37 0.42 7.42
C ASP A 56 -5.68 1.74 8.13
N THR A 57 -6.66 2.47 7.61
CA THR A 57 -7.12 3.76 8.13
C THR A 57 -7.82 3.68 9.48
N THR A 58 -8.08 2.47 9.99
CA THR A 58 -8.65 2.23 11.31
C THR A 58 -7.63 1.90 12.39
N SER A 59 -6.34 1.82 12.02
CA SER A 59 -5.21 1.55 12.92
C SER A 59 -4.45 2.79 13.42
#